data_AF-A0A7W5FTI4-F1
#
_entry.id   AF-A0A7W5FTI4-F1
#
_cell.length_a   1.000
_cell.length_b   1.000
_cell.length_c   1.000
_cell.angle_alpha   90.00
_cell.angle_beta   90.00
_cell.angle_gamma   90.00
#
_symmetry.space_group_name_H-M   'P 1'
#
loop_
_entity.id
_entity.type
_entity.pdbx_description
1 polymer ?
#
loop_
_entity_poly.entity_id
_entity_poly.type
_entity_poly.pdbx_seq_one_letter_code
_entity_poly.pdbx_strand_id
1 'polypeptide(L)'
;MLPFLSHLAALLLLYHGLFFAINRMGPETAPHLRLGWLVLTTGALDFVAAPWFRRVPLGTWHGLLPLVLLALWLLASYLLRYLKGKP
;
A
#
# COMPACT_ATOMS: atom_id res chain seq x y z
N MET A 1 -14.55 13.52 -11.05
CA MET A 1 -13.08 13.51 -11.15
C MET A 1 -12.40 12.89 -9.92
N LEU A 2 -12.79 13.27 -8.70
CA LEU A 2 -12.25 12.71 -7.46
C LEU A 2 -12.27 11.16 -7.35
N PRO A 3 -13.34 10.44 -7.76
CA PRO A 3 -13.40 8.98 -7.65
C PRO A 3 -12.45 8.27 -8.63
N PHE A 4 -12.21 8.87 -9.79
CA PHE A 4 -11.31 8.32 -10.80
C PHE A 4 -9.85 8.42 -10.35
N LEU A 5 -9.47 9.56 -9.78
CA LEU A 5 -8.13 9.79 -9.26
C LEU A 5 -7.79 8.86 -8.08
N SER A 6 -8.73 8.63 -7.16
CA SER A 6 -8.51 7.70 -6.06
C SER A 6 -8.41 6.25 -6.52
N HIS A 7 -9.16 5.87 -7.55
CA HIS A 7 -9.07 4.54 -8.16
C HIS A 7 -7.74 4.32 -8.89
N LEU A 8 -7.29 5.31 -9.66
CA LEU A 8 -5.97 5.29 -10.32
C LEU A 8 -4.83 5.21 -9.30
N ALA A 9 -4.90 5.99 -8.21
CA ALA A 9 -3.92 5.95 -7.14
C ALA A 9 -3.88 4.58 -6.45
N ALA A 10 -5.03 3.96 -6.18
CA ALA A 10 -5.10 2.63 -5.59
C ALA A 10 -4.50 1.56 -6.52
N LEU A 11 -4.75 1.63 -7.83
CA LEU A 11 -4.13 0.76 -8.84
C LEU A 11 -2.60 0.91 -8.89
N LEU A 12 -2.11 2.15 -8.91
CA LEU A 12 -0.66 2.43 -8.88
C LEU A 12 -0.01 1.89 -7.61
N LEU A 13 -0.68 2.05 -6.47
CA LEU A 13 -0.21 1.58 -5.17
C LEU A 13 -0.20 0.05 -5.07
N LEU A 14 -1.21 -0.61 -5.66
CA LEU A 14 -1.23 -2.07 -5.86
C LEU A 14 -0.07 -2.54 -6.72
N TYR A 15 0.12 -1.92 -7.90
CA TYR A 15 1.17 -2.31 -8.84
C TYR A 15 2.56 -2.13 -8.21
N HIS A 16 2.79 -0.99 -7.57
CA HIS A 16 4.06 -0.69 -6.91
C HIS A 16 4.30 -1.60 -5.69
N GLY A 17 3.27 -1.82 -4.87
CA GLY A 17 3.39 -2.70 -3.71
C GLY A 17 3.64 -4.16 -4.08
N LEU A 18 3.01 -4.64 -5.15
CA LEU A 18 3.25 -5.98 -5.68
C LEU A 18 4.67 -6.10 -6.24
N PHE A 19 5.12 -5.11 -7.03
CA PHE A 19 6.49 -5.07 -7.55
C PHE A 19 7.52 -5.06 -6.42
N PHE A 20 7.30 -4.26 -5.38
CA PHE A 20 8.18 -4.19 -4.22
C PHE A 20 8.20 -5.50 -3.43
N ALA A 21 7.03 -6.09 -3.17
CA ALA A 21 6.93 -7.37 -2.48
C ALA A 21 7.68 -8.47 -3.26
N ILE A 22 7.48 -8.58 -4.57
CA ILE A 22 8.12 -9.62 -5.39
C ILE A 22 9.64 -9.42 -5.48
N ASN A 23 10.11 -8.19 -5.70
CA ASN A 23 11.51 -7.95 -6.03
C ASN A 23 12.39 -7.55 -4.84
N ARG A 24 11.80 -7.10 -3.73
CA ARG A 24 12.53 -6.53 -2.59
C ARG A 24 12.16 -7.15 -1.25
N MET A 25 11.04 -7.89 -1.14
CA MET A 25 10.80 -8.69 0.07
C MET A 25 11.48 -10.06 -0.04
N GLY A 26 12.60 -10.18 0.65
CA GLY A 26 13.32 -11.43 0.87
C GLY A 26 13.31 -11.84 2.34
N PRO A 27 13.93 -12.97 2.71
CA PRO A 27 14.04 -13.47 4.09
C PRO A 27 14.51 -12.42 5.10
N GLU A 28 15.38 -11.52 4.66
CA GLU A 28 16.01 -10.43 5.43
C GLU A 28 15.05 -9.26 5.77
N THR A 29 13.89 -9.18 5.12
CA THR A 29 12.99 -8.03 5.30
C THR A 29 12.25 -8.15 6.63
N ALA A 30 12.37 -7.11 7.47
CA ALA A 30 11.78 -7.14 8.80
C ALA A 30 10.26 -7.39 8.76
N PRO A 31 9.73 -8.22 9.68
CA PRO A 31 8.35 -8.72 9.63
C PRO A 31 7.29 -7.61 9.67
N HIS A 32 7.56 -6.50 10.39
CA HIS A 32 6.65 -5.35 10.45
C HIS A 32 6.45 -4.68 9.07
N LEU A 33 7.44 -4.72 8.19
CA LEU A 33 7.33 -4.13 6.84
C LEU A 33 6.55 -5.03 5.91
N ARG A 34 6.74 -6.35 6.03
CA ARG A 34 5.95 -7.35 5.31
C ARG A 34 4.48 -7.22 5.64
N LEU A 35 4.16 -7.14 6.93
CA LEU A 35 2.80 -6.90 7.40
C LEU A 35 2.26 -5.55 6.92
N GLY A 36 3.07 -4.49 6.99
CA GLY A 36 2.69 -3.17 6.48
C GLY A 36 2.28 -3.21 5.01
N TRP A 37 3.13 -3.77 4.14
CA TRP A 37 2.82 -3.89 2.71
C TRP A 37 1.66 -4.85 2.43
N LEU A 38 1.49 -5.93 3.19
CA LEU A 38 0.34 -6.83 3.07
C LEU A 38 -0.98 -6.10 3.36
N VAL A 39 -1.04 -5.34 4.46
CA VAL A 39 -2.21 -4.53 4.81
C VAL A 39 -2.46 -3.46 3.75
N LEU A 40 -1.39 -2.82 3.27
CA LEU A 40 -1.48 -1.75 2.26
C LEU A 40 -2.03 -2.26 0.92
N THR A 41 -1.49 -3.37 0.42
CA THR A 41 -1.90 -3.99 -0.84
C THR A 41 -3.30 -4.61 -0.75
N THR A 42 -3.65 -5.22 0.39
CA THR A 42 -5.00 -5.74 0.64
C THR A 42 -6.05 -4.63 0.71
N GLY A 43 -5.74 -3.52 1.39
CA GLY A 43 -6.62 -2.35 1.46
C GLY A 43 -6.79 -1.68 0.09
N ALA A 44 -5.71 -1.58 -0.69
CA ALA A 44 -5.78 -1.08 -2.06
C ALA A 44 -6.59 -2.01 -2.99
N LEU A 45 -6.46 -3.33 -2.83
CA LEU A 45 -7.26 -4.32 -3.56
C LEU A 45 -8.74 -4.21 -3.24
N ASP A 46 -9.11 -4.07 -1.97
CA ASP A 46 -10.50 -3.85 -1.57
C ASP A 46 -11.06 -2.57 -2.20
N PHE A 47 -10.28 -1.48 -2.21
CA PHE A 47 -10.71 -0.22 -2.80
C PHE A 47 -10.92 -0.30 -4.32
N VAL A 48 -10.06 -1.05 -5.03
CA VAL A 48 -10.17 -1.25 -6.48
C VAL A 48 -11.29 -2.24 -6.82
N ALA A 49 -11.45 -3.32 -6.06
CA ALA A 49 -12.40 -4.38 -6.35
C ALA A 49 -13.83 -4.06 -5.86
N ALA A 50 -13.99 -3.26 -4.81
CA ALA A 50 -15.29 -2.97 -4.21
C ALA A 50 -16.36 -2.46 -5.20
N PRO A 51 -16.06 -1.56 -6.16
CA PRO A 51 -17.03 -1.16 -7.18
C PRO A 51 -17.54 -2.31 -8.05
N TRP A 52 -16.71 -3.32 -8.35
CA TRP A 52 -17.11 -4.47 -9.16
C TRP A 52 -18.13 -5.36 -8.44
N PHE A 53 -18.08 -5.37 -7.11
CA PHE A 53 -19.04 -6.09 -6.26
C PHE A 53 -20.18 -5.20 -5.77
N ARG A 54 -20.31 -3.95 -6.27
CA ARG A 54 -21.27 -2.94 -5.78
C ARG A 54 -21.20 -2.75 -4.25
N ARG A 55 -20.01 -2.95 -3.69
CA ARG A 55 -19.70 -2.88 -2.27
C ARG A 55 -19.11 -1.51 -1.97
N VAL A 56 -19.38 -1.00 -0.76
CA VAL A 56 -18.65 0.15 -0.22
C VAL A 56 -17.31 -0.38 0.30
N PRO A 57 -16.16 0.11 -0.20
CA PRO A 57 -14.88 -0.32 0.33
C PRO A 57 -14.79 0.02 1.82
N LEU A 58 -14.18 -0.88 2.61
CA LEU A 58 -14.02 -0.72 4.06
C LEU A 58 -13.32 0.62 4.42
N GLY A 59 -12.57 1.19 3.48
CA GLY A 59 -11.77 2.41 3.66
C GLY A 59 -12.44 3.76 3.40
N THR A 60 -13.72 3.82 3.01
CA THR A 60 -14.30 5.02 2.35
C THR A 60 -14.31 6.35 3.12
N TRP A 61 -14.27 6.36 4.45
CA TRP A 61 -14.25 7.63 5.21
C TRP A 61 -13.25 7.67 6.38
N HIS A 62 -13.04 6.56 7.09
CA HIS A 62 -12.12 6.49 8.24
C HIS A 62 -10.93 5.54 8.01
N GLY A 63 -11.00 4.65 7.02
CA GLY A 63 -9.94 3.66 6.74
C GLY A 63 -8.90 4.09 5.72
N LEU A 64 -9.14 5.16 4.95
CA LEU A 64 -8.16 5.73 4.02
C LEU A 64 -7.00 6.42 4.74
N LEU A 65 -7.29 7.18 5.82
CA LEU A 65 -6.26 7.87 6.59
C LEU A 65 -5.18 6.93 7.17
N PRO A 66 -5.54 5.81 7.84
CA PRO A 66 -4.53 4.86 8.31
C PRO A 66 -3.77 4.18 7.17
N LEU A 67 -4.40 3.92 6.01
CA LEU A 67 -3.68 3.39 4.84
C LEU A 67 -2.68 4.41 4.27
N VAL A 68 -3.03 5.69 4.22
CA VAL A 68 -2.11 6.77 3.79
C VAL A 68 -0.96 6.92 4.79
N LEU A 69 -1.24 6.93 6.09
CA LEU A 69 -0.21 6.96 7.14
C LEU A 69 0.72 5.76 7.04
N LEU A 70 0.18 4.57 6.79
CA LEU A 70 0.97 3.35 6.59
C LEU A 70 1.85 3.43 5.35
N ALA A 71 1.33 3.96 4.22
CA ALA A 71 2.11 4.18 3.01
C ALA A 71 3.28 5.15 3.26
N LEU A 72 3.01 6.27 3.94
CA LEU A 72 4.04 7.26 4.28
C LEU A 72 5.10 6.69 5.22
N TRP A 73 4.69 5.91 6.21
CA TRP A 73 5.62 5.24 7.13
C TRP A 73 6.51 4.21 6.41
N LEU A 74 5.95 3.43 5.47
CA LEU A 74 6.72 2.50 4.64
C LEU A 74 7.72 3.24 3.75
N LEU A 75 7.29 4.35 3.12
CA LEU A 75 8.15 5.20 2.30
C LEU A 75 9.30 5.80 3.11
N ALA A 76 9.00 6.36 4.29
CA ALA A 76 10.01 6.90 5.20
C ALA A 76 11.00 5.82 5.67
N SER A 77 10.50 4.64 6.01
CA SER A 77 11.34 3.49 6.41
C SER A 77 12.26 3.03 5.29
N TYR A 78 11.78 3.06 4.04
CA TYR A 78 12.60 2.75 2.87
C TYR A 78 13.65 3.82 2.61
N LEU A 79 13.27 5.10 2.67
CA LEU A 79 14.20 6.22 2.48
C LEU A 79 15.30 6.23 3.55
N LEU A 80 14.95 5.96 4.81
CA LEU A 80 15.92 5.84 5.91
C LEU A 80 16.90 4.68 5.72
N ARG A 81 16.44 3.55 5.17
CA ARG A 81 17.32 2.42 4.81
C ARG A 81 18.29 2.81 3.69
N TYR A 82 17.77 3.43 2.65
CA TYR A 82 18.54 3.90 1.50
C TYR A 82 19.63 4.90 1.93
N LEU A 83 19.28 5.89 2.76
CA LEU A 83 20.23 6.87 3.31
C LEU A 83 21.28 6.23 4.22
N LYS A 84 20.95 5.13 4.90
CA LYS A 84 21.88 4.36 5.74
C LYS A 84 22.72 3.35 4.95
N GLY A 85 22.60 3.31 3.62
CA GLY A 85 23.35 2.40 2.75
C GLY A 85 23.01 0.92 2.96
N LYS A 86 21.90 0.62 3.64
CA LYS A 86 21.41 -0.76 3.79
C LYS A 86 20.29 -0.98 2.78
N PRO A 87 20.45 -1.93 1.83
CA PRO A 87 19.42 -2.22 0.84
C PRO A 87 18.09 -2.66 1.48
#